data_AF-A0A2E3GLJ5-F1
#
_entry.id   AF-A0A2E3GLJ5-F1
#
_cell.length_a   1.000
_cell.length_b   1.000
_cell.length_c   1.000
_cell.angle_alpha   90.00
_cell.angle_beta   90.00
_cell.angle_gamma   90.00
#
_symmetry.space_group_name_H-M   'P 1'
#
loop_
_entity.id
_entity.type
_entity.pdbx_description
1 polymer ?
#
loop_
_entity_poly.entity_id
_entity_poly.type
_entity_poly.pdbx_seq_one_letter_code
_entity_poly.pdbx_strand_id
1 'polypeptide(L)'
;YADWNSNYSSIYREQDGTDVGSSLGLVVNSLNLDYEKYIRDGKVGIPLGIRSLGNPLPGHIEAPYSGNSKALLKASLQGLLQLIDGSTANSASLSTYMDHVNAQHSGSALSGVIRNHINGLITQVDAVDRPLETWLIEESSAADQMYSDLQQLVIYLKVDMTSSLGILISYQDTDGD
;
A
#
# COMPACT_ATOMS: atom_id res chain seq x y z
N TYR A 1 -22.03 -2.74 0.34
CA TYR A 1 -22.56 -3.86 1.16
C TYR A 1 -23.66 -4.62 0.44
N ALA A 2 -24.74 -3.97 -0.01
CA ALA A 2 -25.84 -4.65 -0.72
C ALA A 2 -25.40 -5.33 -2.03
N ASP A 3 -24.60 -4.66 -2.85
CA ASP A 3 -24.16 -5.19 -4.16
C ASP A 3 -23.22 -6.40 -4.04
N TRP A 4 -22.39 -6.42 -2.99
CA TRP A 4 -21.49 -7.54 -2.71
C TRP A 4 -22.28 -8.82 -2.39
N ASN A 5 -23.34 -8.66 -1.59
CA ASN A 5 -24.17 -9.75 -1.09
C ASN A 5 -25.25 -10.21 -2.09
N SER A 6 -25.53 -9.44 -3.15
CA SER A 6 -26.55 -9.82 -4.14
C SER A 6 -26.00 -10.72 -5.24
N ASN A 7 -24.99 -10.26 -5.98
CA ASN A 7 -24.47 -10.99 -7.16
C ASN A 7 -22.96 -10.88 -7.34
N TYR A 8 -22.34 -9.75 -6.96
CA TYR A 8 -20.94 -9.50 -7.28
C TYR A 8 -19.99 -10.53 -6.65
N SER A 9 -20.29 -11.05 -5.45
CA SER A 9 -19.46 -12.08 -4.83
C SER A 9 -19.44 -13.41 -5.60
N SER A 10 -20.47 -13.75 -6.39
CA SER A 10 -20.43 -14.95 -7.27
C SER A 10 -19.52 -14.69 -8.46
N ILE A 11 -19.73 -13.55 -9.14
CA ILE A 11 -18.90 -13.10 -10.27
C ILE A 11 -17.42 -13.08 -9.85
N TYR A 12 -17.12 -12.53 -8.68
CA TYR A 12 -15.78 -12.48 -8.14
C TYR A 12 -15.15 -13.88 -7.97
N ARG A 13 -15.92 -14.88 -7.52
CA ARG A 13 -15.41 -16.25 -7.37
C ARG A 13 -15.25 -16.98 -8.70
N GLU A 14 -16.06 -16.64 -9.70
CA GLU A 14 -16.07 -17.28 -11.02
C GLU A 14 -14.99 -16.72 -11.97
N GLN A 15 -14.39 -15.56 -11.67
CA GLN A 15 -13.29 -14.94 -12.44
C GLN A 15 -11.92 -15.31 -11.84
N ASP A 16 -11.59 -16.61 -11.82
CA ASP A 16 -10.47 -17.21 -11.08
C ASP A 16 -9.10 -17.22 -11.80
N GLY A 17 -8.99 -16.56 -12.96
CA GLY A 17 -7.73 -16.45 -13.71
C GLY A 17 -6.75 -15.38 -13.16
N THR A 18 -5.73 -15.08 -13.96
CA THR A 18 -4.74 -14.00 -13.70
C THR A 18 -4.75 -12.90 -14.77
N ASP A 19 -5.60 -13.04 -15.79
CA ASP A 19 -5.71 -12.11 -16.92
C ASP A 19 -6.30 -10.75 -16.49
N VAL A 20 -6.19 -9.75 -17.36
CA VAL A 20 -6.85 -8.46 -17.17
C VAL A 20 -8.37 -8.69 -17.03
N GLY A 21 -8.93 -8.25 -15.90
CA GLY A 21 -10.33 -8.46 -15.55
C GLY A 21 -10.61 -9.67 -14.66
N SER A 22 -9.61 -10.53 -14.41
CA SER A 22 -9.70 -11.55 -13.36
C SER A 22 -9.81 -10.91 -11.98
N SER A 23 -10.45 -11.62 -11.04
CA SER A 23 -10.62 -11.12 -9.68
C SER A 23 -9.30 -10.84 -8.99
N LEU A 24 -8.32 -11.74 -9.14
CA LEU A 24 -7.00 -11.55 -8.55
C LEU A 24 -6.27 -10.37 -9.20
N GLY A 25 -6.32 -10.27 -10.54
CA GLY A 25 -5.76 -9.15 -11.28
C GLY A 25 -6.35 -7.80 -10.84
N LEU A 26 -7.67 -7.73 -10.67
CA LEU A 26 -8.38 -6.53 -10.20
C LEU A 26 -7.98 -6.16 -8.76
N VAL A 27 -7.83 -7.13 -7.86
CA VAL A 27 -7.38 -6.88 -6.48
C VAL A 27 -5.96 -6.36 -6.46
N VAL A 28 -5.01 -7.00 -7.16
CA VAL A 28 -3.61 -6.59 -7.14
C VAL A 28 -3.42 -5.21 -7.79
N ASN A 29 -4.16 -4.90 -8.86
CA ASN A 29 -4.14 -3.58 -9.46
C ASN A 29 -4.74 -2.50 -8.53
N SER A 30 -5.88 -2.80 -7.91
CA SER A 30 -6.54 -1.85 -7.00
C SER A 30 -5.72 -1.62 -5.74
N LEU A 31 -5.06 -2.67 -5.22
CA LEU A 31 -4.11 -2.60 -4.10
C LEU A 31 -2.95 -1.66 -4.43
N ASN A 32 -2.30 -1.84 -5.59
CA ASN A 32 -1.17 -1.00 -5.96
C ASN A 32 -1.61 0.46 -6.20
N LEU A 33 -2.72 0.69 -6.90
CA LEU A 33 -3.26 2.03 -7.12
C LEU A 33 -3.59 2.73 -5.78
N ASP A 34 -4.26 2.04 -4.86
CA ASP A 34 -4.60 2.60 -3.55
C ASP A 34 -3.35 2.97 -2.76
N TYR A 35 -2.38 2.07 -2.74
CA TYR A 35 -1.12 2.27 -2.05
C TYR A 35 -0.33 3.47 -2.61
N GLU A 36 -0.09 3.52 -3.92
CA GLU A 36 0.69 4.59 -4.55
C GLU A 36 0.00 5.95 -4.40
N LYS A 37 -1.30 6.00 -4.74
CA LYS A 37 -2.03 7.27 -4.86
C LYS A 37 -2.51 7.81 -3.51
N TYR A 38 -3.14 6.97 -2.70
CA TYR A 38 -3.83 7.44 -1.50
C TYR A 38 -2.99 7.27 -0.26
N ILE A 39 -2.16 6.22 -0.16
CA ILE A 39 -1.32 6.00 1.02
C ILE A 39 0.00 6.76 0.89
N ARG A 40 0.86 6.39 -0.07
CA ARG A 40 2.19 6.99 -0.26
C ARG A 40 2.08 8.48 -0.59
N ASP A 41 1.43 8.82 -1.70
CA ASP A 41 1.39 10.21 -2.15
C ASP A 41 0.36 11.03 -1.38
N GLY A 42 -0.86 10.53 -1.20
CA GLY A 42 -1.94 11.26 -0.54
C GLY A 42 -1.68 11.61 0.93
N LYS A 43 -1.21 10.65 1.74
CA LYS A 43 -1.06 10.84 3.19
C LYS A 43 0.32 11.36 3.59
N VAL A 44 1.35 11.20 2.75
CA VAL A 44 2.74 11.58 3.07
C VAL A 44 3.38 12.45 1.99
N GLY A 45 3.44 11.97 0.75
CA GLY A 45 4.22 12.63 -0.32
C GLY A 45 3.77 14.04 -0.68
N ILE A 46 2.46 14.28 -0.84
CA ILE A 46 1.92 15.61 -1.15
C ILE A 46 2.11 16.56 0.04
N PRO A 47 1.72 16.21 1.29
CA PRO A 47 1.97 17.08 2.45
C PRO A 47 3.46 17.37 2.70
N LEU A 48 4.34 16.41 2.43
CA LEU A 48 5.80 16.57 2.53
C LEU A 48 6.39 17.43 1.40
N GLY A 49 5.66 17.65 0.31
CA GLY A 49 6.12 18.49 -0.81
C GLY A 49 6.93 17.74 -1.87
N ILE A 50 6.88 16.41 -1.91
CA ILE A 50 7.54 15.60 -2.96
C ILE A 50 7.10 16.04 -4.36
N ARG A 51 5.81 16.36 -4.50
CA ARG A 51 5.19 16.86 -5.75
C ARG A 51 5.30 18.36 -5.95
N SER A 52 6.04 19.04 -5.09
CA SER A 52 6.11 20.50 -5.03
C SER A 52 7.55 21.01 -4.90
N LEU A 53 8.51 20.27 -5.49
CA LEU A 53 9.94 20.59 -5.47
C LEU A 53 10.49 20.77 -4.04
N GLY A 54 9.98 19.99 -3.09
CA GLY A 54 10.37 20.05 -1.68
C GLY A 54 9.72 21.17 -0.87
N ASN A 55 8.70 21.86 -1.40
CA ASN A 55 7.91 22.83 -0.63
C ASN A 55 6.77 22.11 0.10
N PRO A 56 6.80 21.99 1.44
CA PRO A 56 5.77 21.25 2.18
C PRO A 56 4.40 21.91 2.07
N LEU A 57 3.36 21.06 2.01
CA LEU A 57 1.96 21.45 1.87
C LEU A 57 1.12 20.87 3.03
N PRO A 58 1.36 21.27 4.30
CA PRO A 58 0.71 20.65 5.46
C PRO A 58 -0.82 20.68 5.41
N GLY A 59 -1.41 21.72 4.79
CA GLY A 59 -2.86 21.82 4.61
C GLY A 59 -3.47 20.81 3.63
N HIS A 60 -2.66 20.07 2.89
CA HIS A 60 -3.09 19.02 1.96
C HIS A 60 -3.07 17.63 2.58
N ILE A 61 -2.80 17.52 3.88
CA ILE A 61 -2.89 16.26 4.60
C ILE A 61 -4.34 15.77 4.67
N GLU A 62 -4.52 14.46 4.75
CA GLU A 62 -5.84 13.86 4.94
C GLU A 62 -6.44 14.24 6.31
N ALA A 63 -7.71 14.62 6.32
CA ALA A 63 -8.47 14.96 7.53
C ALA A 63 -7.86 16.09 8.40
N PRO A 64 -7.47 17.24 7.80
CA PRO A 64 -6.63 18.28 8.44
C PRO A 64 -7.32 18.96 9.62
N TYR A 65 -8.66 18.94 9.68
CA TYR A 65 -9.44 19.57 10.75
C TYR A 65 -9.71 18.64 11.94
N SER A 66 -9.47 17.33 11.78
CA SER A 66 -9.83 16.33 12.80
C SER A 66 -8.63 15.84 13.62
N GLY A 67 -7.40 16.13 13.18
CA GLY A 67 -6.17 15.63 13.80
C GLY A 67 -5.94 14.11 13.64
N ASN A 68 -6.73 13.43 12.80
CA ASN A 68 -6.68 11.97 12.65
C ASN A 68 -5.69 11.47 11.59
N SER A 69 -4.93 12.35 10.93
CA SER A 69 -4.06 11.99 9.80
C SER A 69 -3.08 10.87 10.13
N LYS A 70 -2.44 10.92 11.32
CA LYS A 70 -1.56 9.83 11.82
C LYS A 70 -2.31 8.50 11.94
N ALA A 71 -3.49 8.53 12.57
CA ALA A 71 -4.30 7.33 12.79
C ALA A 71 -4.78 6.71 11.47
N LEU A 72 -5.14 7.56 10.50
CA LEU A 72 -5.58 7.13 9.17
C LEU A 72 -4.42 6.55 8.33
N LEU A 73 -3.21 7.10 8.42
CA LEU A 73 -2.02 6.50 7.80
C LEU A 73 -1.72 5.12 8.40
N LYS A 74 -1.72 5.01 9.73
CA LYS A 74 -1.54 3.73 10.41
C LYS A 74 -2.59 2.70 10.01
N ALA A 75 -3.87 3.09 10.02
CA ALA A 75 -4.98 2.22 9.66
C ALA A 75 -4.87 1.73 8.21
N SER A 76 -4.45 2.60 7.28
CA SER A 76 -4.21 2.21 5.88
C SER A 76 -3.09 1.17 5.73
N LEU A 77 -1.97 1.35 6.43
CA LEU A 77 -0.87 0.37 6.41
C LEU A 77 -1.28 -0.98 7.04
N GLN A 78 -2.04 -0.93 8.14
CA GLN A 78 -2.58 -2.14 8.77
C GLN A 78 -3.59 -2.87 7.87
N GLY A 79 -4.46 -2.12 7.19
CA GLY A 79 -5.41 -2.66 6.22
C GLY A 79 -4.71 -3.30 5.02
N LEU A 80 -3.65 -2.66 4.50
CA LEU A 80 -2.81 -3.22 3.44
C LEU A 80 -2.17 -4.53 3.88
N LEU A 81 -1.58 -4.58 5.08
CA LEU A 81 -1.00 -5.81 5.62
C LEU A 81 -2.06 -6.91 5.75
N GLN A 82 -3.25 -6.59 6.27
CA GLN A 82 -4.34 -7.54 6.42
C GLN A 82 -4.85 -8.07 5.07
N LEU A 83 -4.89 -7.23 4.03
CA LEU A 83 -5.25 -7.66 2.68
C LEU A 83 -4.23 -8.65 2.10
N ILE A 84 -2.94 -8.45 2.37
CA ILE A 84 -1.86 -9.29 1.86
C ILE A 84 -1.78 -10.63 2.63
N ASP A 85 -1.82 -10.57 3.96
CA ASP A 85 -1.68 -11.75 4.82
C ASP A 85 -2.98 -12.56 4.94
N GLY A 86 -4.13 -11.93 4.70
CA GLY A 86 -5.43 -12.49 4.98
C GLY A 86 -5.84 -12.31 6.45
N SER A 87 -7.09 -12.62 6.77
CA SER A 87 -7.68 -12.40 8.09
C SER A 87 -7.36 -13.51 9.11
N THR A 88 -6.81 -14.65 8.66
CA THR A 88 -6.48 -15.80 9.52
C THR A 88 -5.18 -16.47 9.05
N ALA A 89 -4.42 -17.06 9.98
CA ALA A 89 -3.11 -17.66 9.69
C ALA A 89 -3.11 -18.79 8.64
N ASN A 90 -4.28 -19.34 8.27
CA ASN A 90 -4.45 -20.41 7.29
C ASN A 90 -5.42 -20.07 6.15
N SER A 91 -5.80 -18.79 5.97
CA SER A 91 -6.63 -18.40 4.82
C SER A 91 -5.80 -18.29 3.55
N ALA A 92 -6.36 -18.69 2.41
CA ALA A 92 -5.84 -18.31 1.11
C ALA A 92 -5.70 -16.78 1.06
N SER A 93 -4.49 -16.33 0.77
CA SER A 93 -4.09 -14.92 0.76
C SER A 93 -2.99 -14.67 -0.27
N LEU A 94 -2.72 -13.39 -0.57
CA LEU A 94 -1.61 -13.02 -1.44
C LEU A 94 -0.27 -13.53 -0.89
N SER A 95 -0.07 -13.50 0.42
CA SER A 95 1.10 -14.09 1.08
C SER A 95 1.24 -15.57 0.75
N THR A 96 0.19 -16.37 1.01
CA THR A 96 0.26 -17.81 0.75
C THR A 96 0.45 -18.14 -0.72
N TYR A 97 -0.09 -17.30 -1.62
CA TYR A 97 0.07 -17.50 -3.06
C TYR A 97 1.49 -17.15 -3.51
N MET A 98 2.07 -16.05 -3.01
CA MET A 98 3.49 -15.73 -3.21
C MET A 98 4.41 -16.85 -2.74
N ASP A 99 4.12 -17.43 -1.56
CA ASP A 99 4.89 -18.56 -1.04
C ASP A 99 4.75 -19.80 -1.92
N HIS A 100 3.54 -20.08 -2.41
CA HIS A 100 3.26 -21.21 -3.30
C HIS A 100 4.02 -21.13 -4.62
N VAL A 101 4.12 -19.94 -5.22
CA VAL A 101 4.87 -19.72 -6.47
C VAL A 101 6.36 -19.45 -6.23
N ASN A 102 6.83 -19.54 -4.97
CA ASN A 102 8.20 -19.24 -4.56
C ASN A 102 8.66 -17.84 -5.04
N ALA A 103 7.81 -16.84 -4.82
CA ALA A 103 8.14 -15.44 -5.09
C ALA A 103 9.27 -14.97 -4.16
N GLN A 104 10.29 -14.30 -4.73
CA GLN A 104 11.48 -13.91 -4.00
C GLN A 104 11.89 -12.47 -4.28
N HIS A 105 12.48 -11.83 -3.28
CA HIS A 105 13.24 -10.59 -3.42
C HIS A 105 14.64 -10.81 -2.86
N SER A 106 15.67 -10.64 -3.70
CA SER A 106 17.08 -10.79 -3.30
C SER A 106 17.36 -12.11 -2.55
N GLY A 107 16.75 -13.22 -2.99
CA GLY A 107 16.92 -14.55 -2.41
C GLY A 107 16.12 -14.83 -1.13
N SER A 108 15.33 -13.87 -0.65
CA SER A 108 14.42 -14.05 0.49
C SER A 108 12.96 -14.19 0.02
N ALA A 109 12.13 -14.90 0.78
CA ALA A 109 10.70 -15.04 0.47
C ALA A 109 10.02 -13.65 0.46
N LEU A 110 9.40 -13.30 -0.68
CA LEU A 110 8.83 -11.97 -0.92
C LEU A 110 7.72 -11.62 0.10
N SER A 111 6.90 -12.61 0.48
CA SER A 111 5.85 -12.44 1.49
C SER A 111 6.40 -11.93 2.82
N GLY A 112 7.51 -12.50 3.29
CA GLY A 112 8.20 -12.10 4.51
C GLY A 112 8.83 -10.71 4.38
N VAL A 113 9.43 -10.41 3.22
CA VAL A 113 9.99 -9.08 2.92
C VAL A 113 8.92 -8.00 3.04
N ILE A 114 7.79 -8.17 2.35
CA ILE A 114 6.67 -7.23 2.36
C ILE A 114 6.09 -7.06 3.78
N ARG A 115 5.82 -8.17 4.48
CA ARG A 115 5.29 -8.15 5.85
C ARG A 115 6.19 -7.37 6.80
N ASN A 116 7.49 -7.65 6.77
CA ASN A 116 8.44 -6.97 7.64
C ASN A 116 8.56 -5.49 7.29
N HIS A 117 8.53 -5.15 6.01
CA HIS A 117 8.61 -3.76 5.55
C HIS A 117 7.40 -2.93 5.97
N ILE A 118 6.18 -3.46 5.83
CA ILE A 118 4.96 -2.78 6.29
C ILE A 118 4.96 -2.62 7.82
N ASN A 119 5.39 -3.62 8.58
CA ASN A 119 5.53 -3.49 10.03
C ASN A 119 6.58 -2.44 10.43
N GLY A 120 7.65 -2.30 9.65
CA GLY A 120 8.63 -1.23 9.80
C GLY A 120 8.00 0.15 9.63
N LEU A 121 7.23 0.34 8.55
CA LEU A 121 6.49 1.58 8.30
C LEU A 121 5.49 1.89 9.42
N ILE A 122 4.74 0.89 9.91
CA ILE A 122 3.82 1.07 11.05
C ILE A 122 4.59 1.53 12.31
N THR A 123 5.77 0.95 12.56
CA THR A 123 6.62 1.34 13.68
C THR A 123 7.10 2.79 13.56
N GLN A 124 7.47 3.23 12.35
CA GLN A 124 7.83 4.63 12.09
C GLN A 124 6.65 5.57 12.35
N VAL A 125 5.46 5.22 11.87
CA VAL A 125 4.25 6.01 12.14
C VAL A 125 3.97 6.06 13.63
N ASP A 126 4.13 4.97 14.37
CA ASP A 126 3.91 4.95 15.82
C ASP A 126 4.89 5.88 16.58
N ALA A 127 6.12 6.01 16.09
CA ALA A 127 7.14 6.90 16.65
C ALA A 127 6.87 8.40 16.43
N VAL A 128 5.96 8.78 15.53
CA VAL A 128 5.54 10.18 15.33
C VAL A 128 4.88 10.72 16.60
N ASP A 129 5.51 11.66 17.28
CA ASP A 129 5.14 12.11 18.64
C ASP A 129 4.18 13.31 18.67
N ARG A 130 3.79 13.83 17.50
CA ARG A 130 2.97 15.04 17.33
C ARG A 130 2.01 14.90 16.13
N PRO A 131 1.14 15.88 15.84
CA PRO A 131 0.31 15.84 14.63
C PRO A 131 1.16 15.63 13.38
N LEU A 132 0.71 14.76 12.46
CA LEU A 132 1.51 14.30 11.32
C LEU A 132 1.93 15.46 10.43
N GLU A 133 1.03 16.41 10.19
CA GLU A 133 1.28 17.63 9.41
C GLU A 133 2.39 18.52 9.99
N THR A 134 2.56 18.51 11.31
CA THR A 134 3.64 19.25 11.99
C THR A 134 4.94 18.44 11.90
N TRP A 135 4.87 17.14 12.18
CA TRP A 135 6.02 16.25 12.14
C TRP A 135 6.68 16.21 10.75
N LEU A 136 5.91 16.15 9.66
CA LEU A 136 6.43 16.13 8.30
C LEU A 136 7.29 17.36 7.94
N ILE A 137 7.09 18.49 8.63
CA ILE A 137 7.84 19.73 8.40
C ILE A 137 9.03 19.82 9.34
N GLU A 138 8.79 19.55 10.63
CA GLU A 138 9.78 19.76 11.69
C GLU A 138 10.86 18.66 11.71
N GLU A 139 10.51 17.44 11.26
CA GLU A 139 11.40 16.27 11.25
C GLU A 139 11.70 15.82 9.81
N SER A 140 12.03 16.78 8.93
CA SER A 140 12.11 16.58 7.47
C SER A 140 12.98 15.39 7.03
N SER A 141 14.15 15.19 7.66
CA SER A 141 15.01 14.04 7.33
C SER A 141 14.36 12.69 7.66
N ALA A 142 13.59 12.61 8.76
CA ALA A 142 12.88 11.39 9.11
C ALA A 142 11.65 11.19 8.21
N ALA A 143 10.99 12.29 7.81
CA ALA A 143 9.89 12.27 6.86
C ALA A 143 10.32 11.82 5.45
N ASP A 144 11.47 12.30 4.96
CA ASP A 144 12.07 11.86 3.70
C ASP A 144 12.44 10.37 3.72
N GLN A 145 12.93 9.88 4.87
CA GLN A 145 13.19 8.46 5.05
C GLN A 145 11.90 7.64 5.03
N MET A 146 10.85 8.07 5.74
CA MET A 146 9.53 7.42 5.68
C MET A 146 8.99 7.38 4.25
N TYR A 147 9.12 8.46 3.49
CA TYR A 147 8.71 8.49 2.09
C TYR A 147 9.54 7.54 1.22
N SER A 148 10.85 7.47 1.43
CA SER A 148 11.73 6.52 0.73
C SER A 148 11.36 5.06 1.03
N ASP A 149 11.02 4.75 2.28
CA ASP A 149 10.56 3.42 2.65
C ASP A 149 9.17 3.12 2.06
N LEU A 150 8.27 4.10 2.00
CA LEU A 150 7.00 3.94 1.27
C LEU A 150 7.25 3.69 -0.23
N GLN A 151 8.22 4.39 -0.84
CA GLN A 151 8.60 4.17 -2.23
C GLN A 151 9.16 2.76 -2.46
N GLN A 152 10.00 2.26 -1.55
CA GLN A 152 10.56 0.92 -1.65
C GLN A 152 9.48 -0.16 -1.65
N LEU A 153 8.38 0.02 -0.91
CA LEU A 153 7.26 -0.91 -0.92
C LEU A 153 6.56 -0.98 -2.28
N VAL A 154 6.57 0.09 -3.08
CA VAL A 154 6.04 0.06 -4.46
C VAL A 154 6.80 -0.96 -5.30
N ILE A 155 8.11 -1.08 -5.12
CA ILE A 155 8.91 -2.08 -5.85
C ILE A 155 8.42 -3.49 -5.49
N TYR A 156 8.23 -3.76 -4.20
CA TYR A 156 7.77 -5.09 -3.76
C TYR A 156 6.35 -5.42 -4.25
N LEU A 157 5.44 -4.43 -4.27
CA LEU A 157 4.04 -4.63 -4.63
C LEU A 157 3.78 -4.60 -6.15
N LYS A 158 4.38 -3.65 -6.87
CA LYS A 158 4.09 -3.36 -8.28
C LYS A 158 5.02 -4.09 -9.24
N VAL A 159 6.21 -4.48 -8.78
CA VAL A 159 7.22 -5.17 -9.61
C VAL A 159 7.34 -6.63 -9.21
N ASP A 160 7.78 -6.90 -7.98
CA ASP A 160 8.14 -8.27 -7.59
C ASP A 160 6.90 -9.16 -7.46
N MET A 161 5.84 -8.68 -6.80
CA MET A 161 4.62 -9.44 -6.60
C MET A 161 3.89 -9.69 -7.92
N THR A 162 3.65 -8.65 -8.71
CA THR A 162 2.93 -8.76 -10.00
C THR A 162 3.66 -9.69 -10.96
N SER A 163 4.99 -9.58 -11.06
CA SER A 163 5.82 -10.46 -11.87
C SER A 163 5.71 -11.92 -11.41
N SER A 164 5.83 -12.16 -10.10
CA SER A 164 5.77 -13.52 -9.54
C SER A 164 4.39 -14.16 -9.67
N LEU A 165 3.32 -13.36 -9.59
CA LEU A 165 1.93 -13.86 -9.68
C LEU A 165 1.40 -13.92 -11.12
N GLY A 166 2.18 -13.47 -12.11
CA GLY A 166 1.75 -13.43 -13.52
C GLY A 166 0.65 -12.41 -13.80
N ILE A 167 0.65 -11.28 -13.08
CA ILE A 167 -0.39 -10.24 -13.16
C ILE A 167 0.17 -9.01 -13.88
N LEU A 168 -0.58 -8.49 -14.85
CA LEU A 168 -0.27 -7.24 -15.53
C LEU A 168 -0.83 -6.03 -14.75
N ILE A 169 0.00 -5.00 -14.56
CA ILE A 169 -0.49 -3.69 -14.13
C ILE A 169 -1.28 -3.03 -15.27
N SER A 170 -2.51 -2.61 -14.99
CA SER A 170 -3.47 -2.11 -15.98
C SER A 170 -4.05 -0.73 -15.65
N TYR A 171 -3.75 -0.15 -14.48
CA TYR A 171 -4.07 1.26 -14.22
C TYR A 171 -3.00 2.17 -14.82
N GLN A 172 -3.40 3.37 -15.23
CA GLN A 172 -2.45 4.36 -15.73
C GLN A 172 -1.61 4.88 -14.58
N ASP A 173 -0.29 4.92 -14.79
CA ASP A 173 0.58 5.68 -13.91
C ASP A 173 0.15 7.15 -13.94
N THR A 174 -0.16 7.66 -12.77
CA THR A 174 -0.48 9.08 -12.56
C THR A 174 0.51 9.70 -11.58
N ASP A 175 1.69 9.08 -11.47
CA ASP A 175 2.79 9.54 -10.66
C ASP A 175 3.69 10.54 -11.39
N GLY A 176 3.25 11.09 -12.52
CA GLY A 176 3.68 12.39 -13.04
C GLY A 176 5.16 12.55 -13.35
N ASP A 177 5.84 11.47 -13.74
CA ASP A 177 7.06 11.54 -14.56
C ASP A 177 6.73 11.59 -16.08
#